data_AF-A0A9P4PM88-F1
#
_entry.id   AF-A0A9P4PM88-F1
#
_cell.length_a   1.000
_cell.length_b   1.000
_cell.length_c   1.000
_cell.angle_alpha   90.00
_cell.angle_beta   90.00
_cell.angle_gamma   90.00
#
_symmetry.space_group_name_H-M   'P 1'
#
loop_
_entity.id
_entity.type
_entity.pdbx_description
1 polymer ?
#
loop_
_entity_poly.entity_id
_entity_poly.type
_entity_poly.pdbx_seq_one_letter_code
_entity_poly.pdbx_strand_id
1 'polypeptide(L)'
;MATDGPEQPLSASQASYPPDAESLTPLEQEVLDEYARLLGNMNSMSALLAELAANPSAEILDALRGLERKTSLVFTLLKASVYSIVLNTQIREEDGDGEGESMM
;
A
#
# COMPACT_ATOMS: atom_id res chain seq x y z
N MET A 1 22.92 -86.94 -2.19
CA MET A 1 22.68 -86.14 -3.42
C MET A 1 21.41 -85.34 -3.18
N ALA A 2 21.57 -84.15 -2.61
CA ALA A 2 20.49 -83.19 -2.40
C ALA A 2 20.56 -82.15 -3.51
N THR A 3 19.41 -81.84 -4.10
CA THR A 3 19.23 -80.92 -5.21
C THR A 3 19.33 -79.48 -4.71
N ASP A 4 20.37 -78.77 -5.12
CA ASP A 4 20.55 -77.34 -4.88
C ASP A 4 19.88 -76.58 -6.04
N GLY A 5 18.80 -75.87 -5.74
CA GLY A 5 18.09 -75.01 -6.70
C GLY A 5 18.68 -73.59 -6.65
N PRO A 6 18.70 -72.84 -7.77
CA PRO A 6 19.27 -71.50 -7.77
C PRO A 6 18.33 -70.55 -7.02
N GLU A 7 18.85 -69.90 -5.98
CA GLU A 7 18.18 -68.82 -5.27
C GLU A 7 17.92 -67.65 -6.24
N GLN A 8 16.64 -67.37 -6.49
CA GLN A 8 16.24 -66.15 -7.18
C GLN A 8 16.19 -64.99 -6.17
N PRO A 9 16.91 -63.88 -6.40
CA PRO A 9 16.69 -62.68 -5.61
C PRO A 9 15.31 -62.12 -5.95
N LEU A 10 14.42 -62.10 -4.97
CA LEU A 10 13.13 -61.40 -5.01
C LEU A 10 13.41 -59.91 -5.22
N SER A 11 13.43 -59.48 -6.49
CA SER A 11 13.52 -58.08 -6.89
C SER A 11 12.26 -57.36 -6.45
N ALA A 12 12.31 -56.79 -5.25
CA ALA A 12 11.27 -55.94 -4.71
C ALA A 12 10.97 -54.79 -5.69
N SER A 13 9.73 -54.75 -6.16
CA SER A 13 9.07 -53.55 -6.67
C SER A 13 9.77 -52.83 -7.82
N GLN A 14 9.93 -53.52 -8.95
CA GLN A 14 9.73 -52.82 -10.22
C GLN A 14 8.22 -52.61 -10.37
N ALA A 15 7.69 -51.62 -9.63
CA ALA A 15 6.42 -51.02 -9.94
C ALA A 15 6.62 -50.37 -11.32
N SER A 16 6.29 -51.13 -12.36
CA SER A 16 6.13 -50.62 -13.71
C SER A 16 5.01 -49.59 -13.67
N TYR A 17 5.38 -48.35 -13.34
CA TYR A 17 4.57 -47.19 -13.66
C TYR A 17 4.30 -47.26 -15.17
N PRO A 18 3.04 -47.22 -15.61
CA PRO A 18 2.77 -47.13 -17.04
C PRO A 18 3.51 -45.89 -17.59
N PRO A 19 4.19 -45.99 -18.74
CA PRO A 19 4.95 -44.88 -19.31
C PRO A 19 4.07 -43.63 -19.59
N ASP A 20 2.74 -43.82 -19.63
CA ASP A 20 1.76 -42.76 -19.84
C ASP A 20 1.39 -41.98 -18.56
N ALA A 21 1.88 -42.38 -17.38
CA ALA A 21 1.60 -41.68 -16.12
C ALA A 21 2.43 -40.39 -15.94
N GLU A 22 3.47 -40.19 -16.75
CA GLU A 22 4.30 -38.97 -16.76
C GLU A 22 3.94 -38.00 -17.89
N SER A 23 3.11 -38.41 -18.86
CA SER A 23 2.67 -37.52 -19.93
C SER A 23 1.39 -36.80 -19.53
N LEU A 24 1.49 -35.50 -19.29
CA LEU A 24 0.33 -34.63 -19.14
C LEU A 24 -0.56 -34.71 -20.37
N THR A 25 -1.87 -34.74 -20.17
CA THR A 25 -2.80 -34.59 -21.29
C THR A 25 -2.67 -33.19 -21.90
N PRO A 26 -2.98 -33.00 -23.20
CA PRO A 26 -2.84 -31.70 -23.85
C PRO A 26 -3.57 -30.56 -23.12
N LEU A 27 -4.75 -30.85 -22.56
CA LEU A 27 -5.54 -29.89 -21.79
C LEU A 27 -4.87 -29.53 -20.47
N GLU A 28 -4.28 -30.50 -19.76
CA GLU A 28 -3.59 -30.24 -18.49
C GLU A 28 -2.38 -29.33 -18.70
N GLN A 29 -1.61 -29.54 -19.78
CA GLN A 29 -0.49 -28.68 -20.13
C GLN A 29 -0.96 -27.25 -20.47
N GLU A 30 -2.00 -27.10 -21.28
CA GLU A 30 -2.55 -25.79 -21.66
C GLU A 30 -3.03 -25.01 -20.42
N VAL A 31 -3.72 -25.69 -19.50
CA VAL A 31 -4.17 -25.09 -18.24
C VAL A 31 -2.99 -24.65 -17.37
N LEU A 32 -1.96 -25.48 -17.24
CA LEU A 32 -0.75 -25.13 -16.48
C LEU A 32 -0.01 -23.94 -17.10
N ASP A 33 0.07 -23.86 -18.42
CA ASP A 33 0.69 -22.75 -19.13
C ASP A 33 -0.07 -21.44 -18.89
N GLU A 34 -1.41 -21.47 -18.92
CA GLU A 34 -2.23 -20.29 -18.59
C GLU A 34 -2.15 -19.90 -17.11
N TYR A 35 -2.11 -20.86 -16.17
CA TYR A 35 -1.86 -20.54 -14.77
C TYR A 35 -0.48 -19.93 -14.54
N ALA A 36 0.56 -20.44 -15.22
CA ALA A 36 1.90 -19.88 -15.15
C ALA A 36 1.94 -18.43 -15.68
N ARG A 37 1.24 -18.18 -16.81
CA ARG A 37 1.09 -16.83 -17.36
C ARG A 37 0.32 -15.91 -16.42
N LEU A 38 -0.80 -16.38 -15.85
CA LEU A 38 -1.60 -15.61 -14.91
C LEU A 38 -0.80 -15.26 -13.64
N LEU A 39 -0.06 -16.22 -13.09
CA LEU A 39 0.82 -15.99 -11.95
C LEU A 39 1.91 -14.95 -12.29
N GLY A 40 2.51 -15.04 -13.47
CA GLY A 40 3.46 -14.03 -13.96
C GLY A 40 2.84 -12.64 -14.04
N ASN A 41 1.63 -12.53 -14.58
CA ASN A 41 0.89 -11.27 -14.66
C ASN A 41 0.54 -10.71 -13.27
N MET A 42 0.09 -11.56 -12.35
CA MET A 42 -0.22 -11.20 -10.95
C MET A 42 1.02 -10.71 -10.21
N ASN A 43 2.15 -11.38 -10.37
CA ASN A 43 3.42 -10.95 -9.77
C ASN A 43 3.88 -9.60 -10.33
N SER A 44 3.78 -9.40 -11.65
CA SER A 44 4.09 -8.12 -12.29
C SER A 44 3.19 -6.99 -11.78
N MET A 45 1.89 -7.23 -11.72
CA MET A 45 0.92 -6.26 -11.20
C MET A 45 1.18 -5.93 -9.73
N SER A 46 1.48 -6.93 -8.89
CA SER A 46 1.84 -6.74 -7.49
C SER A 46 3.09 -5.88 -7.34
N ALA A 47 4.14 -6.15 -8.13
CA ALA A 47 5.37 -5.37 -8.11
C ALA A 47 5.14 -3.91 -8.52
N LEU A 48 4.37 -3.67 -9.60
CA LEU A 48 4.02 -2.32 -10.05
C LEU A 48 3.21 -1.55 -9.01
N LEU A 49 2.26 -2.22 -8.35
CA LEU A 49 1.47 -1.61 -7.28
C LEU A 49 2.34 -1.28 -6.06
N ALA A 50 3.28 -2.16 -5.69
CA ALA A 50 4.23 -1.91 -4.61
C ALA A 50 5.15 -0.73 -4.93
N GLU A 51 5.64 -0.63 -6.16
CA GLU A 51 6.47 0.49 -6.62
C GLU A 51 5.69 1.81 -6.58
N LEU A 52 4.45 1.82 -7.08
CA LEU A 52 3.58 2.99 -7.06
C LEU A 52 3.22 3.42 -5.63
N ALA A 53 2.99 2.47 -4.72
CA ALA A 53 2.70 2.76 -3.33
C ALA A 53 3.94 3.27 -2.57
N ALA A 54 5.12 2.74 -2.88
CA ALA A 54 6.38 3.14 -2.25
C ALA A 54 6.87 4.51 -2.76
N ASN A 55 6.55 4.86 -4.00
CA ASN A 55 6.90 6.13 -4.62
C ASN A 55 5.63 6.92 -4.97
N PRO A 56 4.87 7.41 -3.97
CA PRO A 56 3.81 8.37 -4.26
C PRO A 56 4.43 9.51 -5.05
N SER A 57 3.82 9.90 -6.17
CA SER A 57 4.43 10.82 -7.13
C SER A 57 5.01 12.02 -6.39
N ALA A 58 6.33 12.23 -6.49
CA ALA A 58 7.01 13.35 -5.84
C ALA A 58 6.30 14.68 -6.12
N GLU A 59 5.68 14.78 -7.31
CA GLU A 59 4.78 15.85 -7.72
C GLU A 59 3.61 16.12 -6.75
N ILE A 60 2.90 15.09 -6.27
CA ILE A 60 1.82 15.24 -5.28
C ILE A 60 2.38 15.75 -3.95
N LEU A 61 3.52 15.21 -3.47
CA LEU A 61 4.13 15.67 -2.22
C LEU A 61 4.60 17.13 -2.31
N ASP A 62 5.19 17.52 -3.43
CA ASP A 62 5.61 18.89 -3.68
C ASP A 62 4.40 19.84 -3.83
N ALA A 63 3.33 19.39 -4.48
CA ALA A 63 2.07 20.12 -4.55
C ALA A 63 1.44 20.30 -3.16
N LEU A 64 1.41 19.26 -2.32
CA LEU A 64 0.90 19.34 -0.94
C LEU A 64 1.74 20.26 -0.06
N ARG A 65 3.07 20.21 -0.15
CA ARG A 65 3.95 21.16 0.56
C ARG A 65 3.74 22.60 0.09
N GLY A 66 3.56 22.80 -1.21
CA GLY A 66 3.23 24.11 -1.78
C GLY A 66 1.88 24.62 -1.27
N LEU A 67 0.89 23.74 -1.15
CA LEU A 67 -0.43 24.05 -0.62
C LEU A 67 -0.38 24.40 0.88
N GLU A 68 0.33 23.61 1.68
CA GLU A 68 0.54 23.86 3.12
C GLU A 68 1.12 25.26 3.36
N ARG A 69 2.19 25.64 2.65
CA ARG A 69 2.79 26.97 2.81
C ARG A 69 1.80 28.10 2.51
N LYS A 70 1.01 27.96 1.44
CA LYS A 70 0.03 28.97 1.03
C LYS A 70 -1.11 29.08 2.05
N THR A 71 -1.65 27.95 2.50
CA THR A 71 -2.77 27.94 3.46
C THR A 71 -2.31 28.36 4.85
N SER A 72 -1.12 27.98 5.30
CA SER A 72 -0.54 28.47 6.55
C SER A 72 -0.33 29.97 6.55
N LEU A 73 0.10 30.55 5.43
CA LEU A 73 0.21 32.01 5.30
C LEU A 73 -1.16 32.68 5.41
N VAL A 74 -2.16 32.21 4.64
CA VAL A 74 -3.52 32.74 4.70
C VAL A 74 -4.12 32.60 6.10
N PHE A 75 -3.94 31.45 6.75
CA PHE A 75 -4.43 31.20 8.11
C PHE A 75 -3.77 32.12 9.15
N THR A 76 -2.45 32.34 9.02
CA THR A 76 -1.72 33.25 9.92
C THR A 76 -2.19 34.69 9.76
N LEU A 77 -2.34 35.16 8.51
CA LEU A 77 -2.85 36.51 8.22
C LEU A 77 -4.28 36.68 8.73
N LEU A 78 -5.13 35.68 8.53
CA LEU A 78 -6.49 35.68 9.06
C LEU A 78 -6.49 35.76 10.59
N LYS A 79 -5.69 34.92 11.26
CA LYS A 79 -5.59 34.92 12.72
C LYS A 79 -5.09 36.25 13.27
N ALA A 80 -4.07 36.84 12.65
CA ALA A 80 -3.56 38.16 13.02
C ALA A 80 -4.62 39.26 12.83
N SER A 81 -5.34 39.23 11.71
CA SER A 81 -6.42 40.16 11.41
C SER A 81 -7.54 40.08 12.46
N VAL A 82 -8.03 38.87 12.73
CA VAL A 82 -9.07 38.63 13.73
C VAL A 82 -8.61 39.06 15.11
N TYR A 83 -7.40 38.69 15.52
CA TYR A 83 -6.86 39.07 16.82
C TYR A 83 -6.74 40.60 16.97
N SER A 84 -6.24 41.29 15.94
CA SER A 84 -6.16 42.75 15.94
C SER A 84 -7.53 43.41 16.06
N ILE A 85 -8.55 42.90 15.37
CA ILE A 85 -9.92 43.43 15.44
C ILE A 85 -10.49 43.24 16.84
N VAL A 86 -10.40 42.01 17.38
CA VAL A 86 -10.95 41.66 18.71
C VAL A 86 -10.26 42.43 19.82
N LEU A 87 -8.94 42.62 19.73
CA LEU A 87 -8.19 43.40 20.71
C LEU A 87 -8.58 44.87 20.66
N ASN A 88 -8.67 45.46 19.46
CA ASN A 88 -9.08 46.85 19.30
C ASN A 88 -10.50 47.11 19.79
N THR A 89 -11.43 46.15 19.67
CA THR A 89 -12.78 46.28 20.23
C THR A 89 -12.76 46.25 21.76
N GLN A 90 -11.98 45.36 22.37
CA GLN A 90 -11.86 45.29 23.85
C GLN A 90 -11.31 46.58 24.43
N ILE A 91 -10.23 47.13 23.85
CA ILE A 91 -9.65 48.40 24.30
C ILE A 91 -10.68 49.54 24.20
N ARG A 92 -11.44 49.61 23.11
CA ARG A 92 -12.42 50.67 22.89
C ARG A 92 -13.66 50.55 23.79
N GLU A 93 -14.01 49.33 24.20
CA GLU A 93 -15.04 49.07 25.20
C GLU A 93 -14.55 49.47 26.60
N GLU A 94 -13.32 49.10 26.98
CA GLU A 94 -12.69 49.49 28.25
C GLU A 94 -12.54 51.02 28.40
N ASP A 95 -12.12 51.72 27.35
CA ASP A 95 -11.98 53.19 27.35
C ASP A 95 -13.35 53.90 27.44
N GLY A 96 -14.43 53.27 26.96
CA GLY A 96 -15.79 53.84 26.98
C GLY A 96 -16.49 53.76 28.34
N ASP A 97 -16.06 52.83 29.22
CA ASP A 97 -16.63 52.64 30.56
C ASP A 97 -15.99 53.55 31.62
N GLY A 98 -14.84 54.19 31.32
CA GLY A 98 -14.10 55.05 32.27
C GLY A 98 -14.55 56.52 32.35
N GLU A 99 -15.34 57.02 31.39
CA GLU A 99 -15.78 58.43 31.36
C GLU A 99 -17.09 58.68 32.16
N GLY A 100 -17.78 57.62 32.61
CA GLY A 100 -19.06 57.72 33.32
C GLY A 100 -18.99 57.89 34.84
N GLU A 101 -17.85 57.60 35.48
CA GLU A 101 -17.75 57.52 36.96
C GLU A 101 -17.13 58.77 37.62
N SER A 102 -16.60 59.73 36.85
CA SER A 102 -16.01 60.96 37.39
C SER A 102 -17.01 62.13 37.58
N MET A 103 -18.30 61.93 37.30
CA MET A 103 -19.32 63.00 37.32
C MET A 103 -20.52 62.71 38.24
N MET A 104 -20.27 62.03 39.37
CA MET A 104 -21.12 62.04 40.57
C MET A 104 -20.31 62.43 41.80
#